data_AF-A0A952UAB6-F1
#
_entry.id   AF-A0A952UAB6-F1
#
_cell.length_a   1.000
_cell.length_b   1.000
_cell.length_c   1.000
_cell.angle_alpha   90.00
_cell.angle_beta   90.00
_cell.angle_gamma   90.00
#
_symmetry.space_group_name_H-M   'P 1'
#
loop_
_entity.id
_entity.type
_entity.pdbx_description
1 polymer ?
#
loop_
_entity_poly.entity_id
_entity_poly.type
_entity_poly.pdbx_seq_one_letter_code
_entity_poly.pdbx_strand_id
1 'polypeptide(L)'
;MAVTQQQLTDFLRHEQARLHLEATRRQTLNPVPLVDELASLPAVQRSNHPVMVVSALASIQLDESNQFTTTVAVINATDERAENALVELRWIGVNGAGYEEQQQYVTLEPNTMTEVTTLSRPLTDVDAVSILDLTLWTFLSFLPISNRYVLMHGNPSDVLRASPTTTLEIRRNDSAGFVTLTNTGTAAALGLHLSAEAVQFEDDIFSLLPAETRSISLTSDHDQPSARIRVEGWNIASISV
;
A
#
# COMPACT_ATOMS: atom_id res chain seq x y z
N MET A 1 -26.02 0.06 -8.33
CA MET A 1 -26.54 -1.12 -7.60
C MET A 1 -25.80 -1.17 -6.27
N ALA A 2 -26.49 -1.09 -5.13
CA ALA A 2 -25.84 -1.12 -3.82
C ALA A 2 -25.21 -2.49 -3.57
N VAL A 3 -23.93 -2.51 -3.18
CA VAL A 3 -23.23 -3.72 -2.76
C VAL A 3 -23.90 -4.21 -1.48
N THR A 4 -24.31 -5.47 -1.47
CA THR A 4 -24.98 -6.08 -0.33
C THR A 4 -23.96 -6.42 0.76
N GLN A 5 -24.36 -6.34 2.03
CA GLN A 5 -23.52 -6.75 3.18
C GLN A 5 -22.96 -8.18 3.05
N GLN A 6 -23.67 -9.04 2.30
CA GLN A 6 -23.24 -10.38 1.94
C GLN A 6 -22.00 -10.37 1.03
N GLN A 7 -21.95 -9.49 0.03
CA GLN A 7 -20.80 -9.36 -0.87
C GLN A 7 -19.55 -8.83 -0.16
N LEU A 8 -19.71 -7.93 0.81
CA LEU A 8 -18.62 -7.46 1.67
C LEU A 8 -18.08 -8.59 2.57
N THR A 9 -18.98 -9.40 3.11
CA THR A 9 -18.62 -10.57 3.95
C THR A 9 -17.85 -11.61 3.14
N ASP A 10 -18.28 -11.86 1.90
CA ASP A 10 -17.63 -12.84 1.02
C ASP A 10 -16.27 -12.34 0.49
N PHE A 11 -16.11 -11.04 0.30
CA PHE A 11 -14.82 -10.42 -0.02
C PHE A 11 -13.82 -10.53 1.15
N LEU A 12 -14.23 -10.20 2.37
CA LEU A 12 -13.37 -10.32 3.56
C LEU A 12 -12.94 -11.76 3.80
N ARG A 13 -13.83 -12.73 3.55
CA ARG A 13 -13.48 -14.17 3.58
C ARG A 13 -12.46 -14.55 2.52
N HIS A 14 -12.55 -13.96 1.33
CA HIS A 14 -11.60 -14.24 0.25
C HIS A 14 -10.19 -13.71 0.57
N GLU A 15 -10.08 -12.48 1.08
CA GLU A 15 -8.78 -11.93 1.50
C GLU A 15 -8.21 -12.68 2.71
N GLN A 16 -9.04 -13.05 3.69
CA GLN A 16 -8.60 -13.91 4.79
C GLN A 16 -8.11 -15.28 4.30
N ALA A 17 -8.77 -15.87 3.30
CA ALA A 17 -8.34 -17.13 2.70
C ALA A 17 -7.01 -16.98 1.94
N ARG A 18 -6.80 -15.86 1.24
CA ARG A 18 -5.54 -15.55 0.53
C ARG A 18 -4.37 -15.41 1.50
N LEU A 19 -4.56 -14.61 2.56
CA LEU A 19 -3.58 -14.44 3.64
C LEU A 19 -3.31 -15.77 4.37
N HIS A 20 -4.33 -16.59 4.60
CA HIS A 20 -4.18 -17.92 5.19
C HIS A 20 -3.35 -18.84 4.30
N LEU A 21 -3.56 -18.83 2.98
CA LEU A 21 -2.82 -19.64 2.02
C LEU A 21 -1.34 -19.24 1.94
N GLU A 22 -1.06 -17.94 1.97
CA GLU A 22 0.31 -17.40 2.07
C GLU A 22 1.00 -17.81 3.37
N ALA A 23 0.26 -17.82 4.47
CA ALA A 23 0.76 -18.26 5.77
C ALA A 23 0.99 -19.77 5.85
N THR A 24 0.10 -20.59 5.28
CA THR A 24 0.29 -22.05 5.14
C THR A 24 1.50 -22.38 4.26
N ARG A 25 1.76 -21.59 3.20
CA ARG A 25 2.96 -21.75 2.36
C ARG A 25 4.26 -21.40 3.10
N ARG A 26 4.21 -20.54 4.12
CA ARG A 26 5.33 -20.29 5.05
C ARG A 26 5.44 -21.38 6.13
N GLN A 27 4.32 -21.96 6.56
CA GLN A 27 4.24 -23.04 7.56
C GLN A 27 4.90 -24.35 7.09
N THR A 28 4.87 -24.65 5.79
CA THR A 28 5.63 -25.78 5.21
C THR A 28 7.14 -25.56 5.22
N LEU A 29 7.59 -24.32 5.44
CA LEU A 29 9.00 -23.94 5.52
C LEU A 29 9.47 -23.67 6.96
N ASN A 30 8.58 -23.37 7.92
CA ASN A 30 8.92 -23.19 9.34
C ASN A 30 7.68 -23.31 10.27
N PRO A 31 7.65 -24.20 11.29
CA PRO A 31 6.47 -24.43 12.13
C PRO A 31 6.52 -23.62 13.44
N VAL A 32 6.03 -22.38 13.43
CA VAL A 32 5.85 -21.49 14.61
C VAL A 32 4.38 -21.00 14.63
N PRO A 33 3.74 -20.74 15.81
CA PRO A 33 2.30 -20.43 15.87
C PRO A 33 1.91 -19.10 15.19
N LEU A 34 0.98 -19.20 14.24
CA LEU A 34 0.58 -18.18 13.25
C LEU A 34 -0.03 -16.86 13.76
N VAL A 35 -0.62 -16.81 14.97
CA VAL A 35 -1.49 -15.68 15.32
C VAL A 35 -0.70 -14.39 15.60
N ASP A 36 0.45 -14.51 16.28
CA ASP A 36 1.30 -13.36 16.59
C ASP A 36 2.18 -12.95 15.40
N GLU A 37 2.57 -13.90 14.53
CA GLU A 37 3.34 -13.61 13.30
C GLU A 37 2.50 -13.00 12.18
N LEU A 38 1.20 -13.32 12.09
CA LEU A 38 0.33 -12.67 11.11
C LEU A 38 0.07 -11.21 11.48
N ALA A 39 -0.07 -10.89 12.76
CA ALA A 39 -0.24 -9.53 13.24
C ALA A 39 1.00 -8.65 13.00
N SER A 40 2.19 -9.24 12.92
CA SER A 40 3.43 -8.54 12.57
C SER A 40 3.64 -8.37 11.06
N LEU A 41 2.79 -8.96 10.21
CA LEU A 41 2.85 -8.69 8.78
C LEU A 41 2.42 -7.23 8.53
N PRO A 42 3.22 -6.41 7.85
CA PRO A 42 2.91 -5.00 7.62
C PRO A 42 1.63 -4.75 6.84
N ALA A 43 1.26 -5.64 5.90
CA ALA A 43 -0.06 -5.57 5.27
C ALA A 43 -1.20 -5.69 6.29
N VAL A 44 -1.02 -6.54 7.31
CA VAL A 44 -1.95 -6.72 8.42
C VAL A 44 -1.91 -5.53 9.37
N GLN A 45 -0.72 -5.00 9.70
CA GLN A 45 -0.58 -3.80 10.53
C GLN A 45 -1.26 -2.58 9.90
N ARG A 46 -1.07 -2.34 8.60
CA ARG A 46 -1.79 -1.29 7.87
C ARG A 46 -3.31 -1.50 7.92
N SER A 47 -3.75 -2.75 7.75
CA SER A 47 -5.19 -3.10 7.80
C SER A 47 -5.81 -2.98 9.21
N ASN A 48 -4.97 -2.89 10.25
CA ASN A 48 -5.39 -2.74 11.64
C ASN A 48 -5.35 -1.29 12.12
N HIS A 49 -5.00 -0.32 11.26
CA HIS A 49 -5.07 1.08 11.63
C HIS A 49 -6.53 1.45 11.93
N PRO A 50 -6.84 2.11 13.06
CA PRO A 50 -8.23 2.34 13.50
C PRO A 50 -9.01 3.25 12.56
N VAL A 51 -8.32 4.02 11.73
CA VAL A 51 -8.90 4.82 10.65
C VAL A 51 -8.15 4.53 9.35
N MET A 52 -8.83 4.21 8.26
CA MET A 52 -8.17 3.86 7.00
C MET A 52 -8.89 4.43 5.81
N VAL A 53 -8.14 4.86 4.79
CA VAL A 53 -8.67 5.08 3.44
C VAL A 53 -8.39 3.87 2.58
N VAL A 54 -9.43 3.38 1.89
CA VAL A 54 -9.37 2.15 1.11
C VAL A 54 -10.08 2.33 -0.22
N SER A 55 -9.68 1.51 -1.19
CA SER A 55 -10.39 1.35 -2.45
C SER A 55 -10.98 -0.06 -2.52
N ALA A 56 -12.28 -0.15 -2.78
CA ALA A 56 -12.97 -1.39 -3.07
C ALA A 56 -12.68 -1.77 -4.54
N LEU A 57 -11.54 -2.44 -4.74
CA LEU A 57 -11.16 -2.98 -6.03
C LEU A 57 -11.86 -4.32 -6.25
N ALA A 58 -12.62 -4.46 -7.35
CA ALA A 58 -13.13 -5.77 -7.77
C ALA A 58 -11.99 -6.71 -8.20
N SER A 59 -10.93 -6.14 -8.77
CA SER A 59 -9.71 -6.82 -9.18
C SER A 59 -8.55 -5.82 -9.29
N ILE A 60 -7.34 -6.27 -8.98
CA ILE A 60 -6.08 -5.51 -9.23
C ILE A 60 -5.69 -5.60 -10.71
N GLN A 61 -6.10 -6.70 -11.38
CA GLN A 61 -6.01 -6.85 -12.82
C GLN A 61 -7.25 -6.23 -13.45
N LEU A 62 -7.04 -5.17 -14.23
CA LEU A 62 -8.09 -4.53 -14.98
C LEU A 62 -8.47 -5.44 -16.15
N ASP A 63 -9.75 -5.75 -16.25
CA ASP A 63 -10.29 -6.63 -17.28
C ASP A 63 -10.26 -5.96 -18.67
N GLU A 64 -10.57 -6.73 -19.72
CA GLU A 64 -10.67 -6.22 -21.09
C GLU A 64 -11.81 -5.21 -21.30
N SER A 65 -12.56 -4.84 -20.25
CA SER A 65 -13.73 -3.97 -20.35
C SER A 65 -13.39 -2.53 -20.77
N ASN A 66 -12.11 -2.20 -20.97
CA ASN A 66 -11.59 -0.86 -21.28
C ASN A 66 -12.03 0.20 -20.27
N GLN A 67 -12.56 -0.18 -19.11
CA GLN A 67 -13.07 0.73 -18.09
C GLN A 67 -12.60 0.27 -16.71
N PHE A 68 -11.97 1.19 -15.98
CA PHE A 68 -11.72 1.00 -14.57
C PHE A 68 -12.88 1.59 -13.77
N THR A 69 -13.37 0.85 -12.77
CA THR A 69 -14.28 1.38 -11.77
C THR A 69 -13.87 0.92 -10.38
N THR A 70 -13.80 1.86 -9.43
CA THR A 70 -13.59 1.54 -8.03
C THR A 70 -14.28 2.55 -7.12
N THR A 71 -14.70 2.08 -5.95
CA THR A 71 -15.26 2.92 -4.90
C THR A 71 -14.20 3.18 -3.84
N VAL A 72 -13.98 4.45 -3.52
CA VAL A 72 -13.14 4.87 -2.39
C VAL A 72 -14.01 4.99 -1.16
N ALA A 73 -13.54 4.43 -0.05
CA ALA A 73 -14.20 4.51 1.23
C ALA A 73 -13.20 4.82 2.33
N VAL A 74 -13.70 5.37 3.44
CA VAL A 74 -12.96 5.50 4.69
C VAL A 74 -13.60 4.59 5.72
N ILE A 75 -12.79 3.80 6.41
CA ILE A 75 -13.18 3.01 7.57
C ILE A 75 -12.78 3.79 8.81
N ASN A 76 -13.72 4.05 9.70
CA ASN A 76 -13.47 4.61 11.03
C ASN A 76 -13.93 3.58 12.07
N ALA A 77 -12.98 2.88 12.67
CA ALA A 77 -13.20 1.91 13.75
C ALA A 77 -12.98 2.54 15.14
N THR A 78 -12.93 3.87 15.24
CA THR A 78 -12.89 4.59 16.52
C THR A 78 -14.29 4.91 17.01
N ASP A 79 -14.39 5.27 18.29
CA ASP A 79 -15.61 5.81 18.90
C ASP A 79 -15.78 7.33 18.66
N GLU A 80 -14.85 7.95 17.93
CA GLU A 80 -14.82 9.38 17.66
C GLU A 80 -15.31 9.70 16.26
N ARG A 81 -16.12 10.76 16.16
CA ARG A 81 -16.58 11.32 14.88
C ARG A 81 -15.53 12.30 14.38
N ALA A 82 -15.17 12.22 13.11
CA ALA A 82 -14.34 13.25 12.48
C ALA A 82 -15.13 14.08 11.47
N GLU A 83 -15.17 15.39 11.67
CA GLU A 83 -15.78 16.32 10.72
C GLU A 83 -14.71 16.94 9.83
N ASN A 84 -15.08 17.24 8.57
CA ASN A 84 -14.20 17.87 7.59
C ASN A 84 -12.89 17.11 7.36
N ALA A 85 -12.91 15.77 7.46
CA ALA A 85 -11.79 14.96 7.03
C ALA A 85 -11.64 15.09 5.51
N LEU A 86 -10.41 15.25 5.02
CA LEU A 86 -10.12 15.41 3.59
C LEU A 86 -9.56 14.11 3.04
N VAL A 87 -10.24 13.56 2.03
CA VAL A 87 -9.74 12.45 1.23
C VAL A 87 -9.20 13.01 -0.09
N GLU A 88 -7.96 12.68 -0.39
CA GLU A 88 -7.30 12.96 -1.65
C GLU A 88 -7.13 11.63 -2.41
N LEU A 89 -7.57 11.60 -3.65
CA LEU A 89 -7.35 10.51 -4.59
C LEU A 89 -6.48 11.04 -5.72
N ARG A 90 -5.44 10.29 -6.06
CA ARG A 90 -4.61 10.54 -7.24
C ARG A 90 -4.43 9.23 -8.00
N TRP A 91 -4.84 9.20 -9.25
CA TRP A 91 -4.49 8.12 -10.16
C TRP A 91 -3.38 8.59 -11.06
N ILE A 92 -2.22 7.94 -10.98
CA ILE A 92 -0.98 8.39 -11.59
C ILE A 92 -0.26 7.25 -12.31
N GLY A 93 0.46 7.58 -13.38
CA GLY A 93 1.36 6.66 -14.07
C GLY A 93 2.62 6.40 -13.26
N VAL A 94 3.37 5.36 -13.64
CA VAL A 94 4.66 5.06 -12.99
C VAL A 94 5.67 6.19 -13.16
N ASN A 95 5.56 7.03 -14.19
CA ASN A 95 6.39 8.21 -14.38
C ASN A 95 5.94 9.44 -13.55
N GLY A 96 4.89 9.31 -12.73
CA GLY A 96 4.29 10.40 -11.97
C GLY A 96 3.28 11.26 -12.75
N ALA A 97 2.99 10.95 -14.01
CA ALA A 97 1.96 11.64 -14.79
C ALA A 97 0.57 11.43 -14.16
N GLY A 98 -0.18 12.50 -13.96
CA GLY A 98 -1.54 12.42 -13.42
C GLY A 98 -2.56 12.03 -14.48
N TYR A 99 -3.37 11.02 -14.17
CA TYR A 99 -4.57 10.69 -14.92
C TYR A 99 -5.79 11.39 -14.31
N GLU A 100 -5.96 11.27 -13.00
CA GLU A 100 -7.10 11.79 -12.25
C GLU A 100 -6.63 12.29 -10.88
N GLU A 101 -7.23 13.38 -10.41
CA GLU A 101 -7.03 13.88 -9.05
C GLU A 101 -8.37 14.39 -8.51
N GLN A 102 -8.74 13.94 -7.32
CA GLN A 102 -9.97 14.34 -6.64
C GLN A 102 -9.69 14.63 -5.17
N GLN A 103 -10.37 15.64 -4.64
CA GLN A 103 -10.35 16.01 -3.24
C GLN A 103 -11.80 16.08 -2.74
N GLN A 104 -12.08 15.45 -1.61
CA GLN A 104 -13.42 15.43 -1.05
C GLN A 104 -13.38 15.50 0.47
N TYR A 105 -14.13 16.46 1.01
CA TYR A 105 -14.39 16.53 2.44
C TYR A 105 -15.51 15.57 2.82
N VAL A 106 -15.28 14.80 3.88
CA VAL A 106 -16.22 13.80 4.40
C VAL A 106 -16.32 13.88 5.91
N THR A 107 -17.49 13.49 6.42
CA THR A 107 -17.70 13.23 7.85
C THR A 107 -17.54 11.74 8.07
N LEU A 108 -16.67 11.37 9.02
CA LEU A 108 -16.44 10.00 9.43
C LEU A 108 -17.25 9.72 10.69
N GLU A 109 -18.30 8.92 10.58
CA GLU A 109 -19.07 8.49 11.74
C GLU A 109 -18.30 7.40 12.52
N PRO A 110 -18.42 7.34 13.85
CA PRO A 110 -17.80 6.30 14.67
C PRO A 110 -18.21 4.90 14.23
N ASN A 111 -17.28 3.95 14.23
CA ASN A 111 -17.53 2.53 13.92
C ASN A 111 -18.27 2.30 12.58
N THR A 112 -17.94 3.06 11.54
CA THR A 112 -18.57 2.95 10.21
C THR A 112 -17.57 2.88 9.06
N MET A 113 -18.08 2.45 7.91
CA MET A 113 -17.44 2.66 6.61
C MET A 113 -18.24 3.71 5.84
N THR A 114 -17.57 4.78 5.44
CA THR A 114 -18.16 5.89 4.67
C THR A 114 -17.65 5.83 3.23
N GLU A 115 -18.57 5.64 2.29
CA GLU A 115 -18.25 5.81 0.86
C GLU A 115 -17.95 7.29 0.58
N VAL A 116 -16.84 7.55 -0.10
CA VAL A 116 -16.37 8.90 -0.43
C VAL A 116 -16.78 9.24 -1.85
N THR A 117 -16.26 8.47 -2.81
CA THR A 117 -16.45 8.68 -4.25
C THR A 117 -16.36 7.35 -4.99
N THR A 118 -16.87 7.34 -6.21
CA THR A 118 -16.63 6.25 -7.17
C THR A 118 -15.86 6.81 -8.35
N LEU A 119 -14.65 6.29 -8.56
CA LEU A 119 -13.84 6.56 -9.73
C LEU A 119 -14.29 5.64 -10.86
N SER A 120 -14.64 6.19 -12.01
CA SER A 120 -14.93 5.42 -13.22
C SER A 120 -14.33 6.10 -14.44
N ARG A 121 -13.46 5.42 -15.18
CA ARG A 121 -12.71 6.00 -16.30
C ARG A 121 -12.39 4.95 -17.38
N PRO A 122 -12.40 5.33 -18.67
CA PRO A 122 -11.78 4.53 -19.72
C PRO A 122 -10.28 4.33 -19.52
N LEU A 123 -9.76 3.19 -19.97
CA LEU A 123 -8.34 2.81 -19.89
C LEU A 123 -7.52 3.16 -21.13
N THR A 124 -8.11 3.82 -22.11
CA THR A 124 -7.47 4.10 -23.42
C THR A 124 -6.17 4.90 -23.31
N ASP A 125 -6.09 5.80 -22.32
CA ASP A 125 -4.97 6.72 -22.13
C ASP A 125 -4.23 6.50 -20.81
N VAL A 126 -4.34 5.28 -20.24
CA VAL A 126 -3.70 4.90 -18.99
C VAL A 126 -2.60 3.89 -19.29
N ASP A 127 -1.41 4.13 -18.73
CA ASP A 127 -0.29 3.19 -18.81
C ASP A 127 -0.67 1.81 -18.25
N ALA A 128 -0.04 0.76 -18.79
CA ALA A 128 -0.28 -0.62 -18.37
C ALA A 128 0.01 -0.87 -16.88
N VAL A 129 0.93 -0.09 -16.28
CA VAL A 129 1.10 0.02 -14.83
C VAL A 129 0.75 1.43 -14.40
N SER A 130 -0.12 1.53 -13.41
CA SER A 130 -0.48 2.79 -12.78
C SER A 130 -0.64 2.61 -11.28
N ILE A 131 -0.80 3.71 -10.57
CA ILE A 131 -0.87 3.75 -9.12
C ILE A 131 -2.12 4.54 -8.74
N LEU A 132 -2.98 3.94 -7.92
CA LEU A 132 -4.04 4.65 -7.20
C LEU A 132 -3.50 4.99 -5.81
N ASP A 133 -3.22 6.28 -5.60
CA ASP A 133 -2.70 6.84 -4.36
C ASP A 133 -3.83 7.53 -3.61
N LEU A 134 -4.09 7.08 -2.38
CA LEU A 134 -5.16 7.60 -1.52
C LEU A 134 -4.52 8.19 -0.28
N THR A 135 -4.95 9.38 0.11
CA THR A 135 -4.50 10.05 1.33
C THR A 135 -5.70 10.57 2.10
N LEU A 136 -5.70 10.36 3.41
CA LEU A 136 -6.69 10.88 4.33
C LEU A 136 -6.04 11.80 5.35
N TRP A 137 -6.53 13.03 5.41
CA TRP A 137 -6.20 14.01 6.41
C TRP A 137 -7.38 14.12 7.39
N THR A 138 -7.13 13.84 8.66
CA THR A 138 -8.14 13.85 9.72
C THR A 138 -7.47 14.17 11.05
N PHE A 139 -8.19 14.75 12.01
CA PHE A 139 -7.63 14.99 13.34
C PHE A 139 -7.50 13.71 14.18
N LEU A 140 -8.14 12.61 13.77
CA LEU A 140 -8.03 11.29 14.43
C LEU A 140 -6.63 10.67 14.31
N SER A 141 -5.78 11.22 13.44
CA SER A 141 -4.38 10.82 13.28
C SER A 141 -3.51 12.06 13.19
N PHE A 142 -2.33 12.02 13.80
CA PHE A 142 -1.37 13.12 13.69
C PHE A 142 -0.70 13.16 12.30
N LEU A 143 -0.61 12.02 11.63
CA LEU A 143 -0.01 11.88 10.30
C LEU A 143 -1.06 11.55 9.25
N PRO A 144 -0.85 11.95 7.97
CA PRO A 144 -1.73 11.53 6.88
C PRO A 144 -1.75 10.02 6.77
N ILE A 145 -2.96 9.46 6.68
CA ILE A 145 -3.14 8.02 6.46
C ILE A 145 -3.12 7.80 4.96
N SER A 146 -2.16 7.03 4.46
CA SER A 146 -1.99 6.81 3.02
C SER A 146 -2.12 5.35 2.66
N ASN A 147 -2.74 5.08 1.50
CA ASN A 147 -2.88 3.73 0.97
C ASN A 147 -2.71 3.76 -0.55
N ARG A 148 -1.90 2.85 -1.07
CA ARG A 148 -1.44 2.89 -2.45
C ARG A 148 -1.62 1.53 -3.12
N TYR A 149 -2.28 1.53 -4.27
CA TYR A 149 -2.55 0.33 -5.04
C TYR A 149 -1.82 0.40 -6.37
N VAL A 150 -1.01 -0.61 -6.67
CA VAL A 150 -0.43 -0.79 -8.00
C VAL A 150 -1.46 -1.50 -8.87
N LEU A 151 -1.95 -0.82 -9.90
CA LEU A 151 -2.95 -1.32 -10.84
C LEU A 151 -2.24 -1.79 -12.11
N MET A 152 -2.67 -2.94 -12.64
CA MET A 152 -2.11 -3.52 -13.85
C MET A 152 -3.21 -3.77 -14.88
N HIS A 153 -2.99 -3.29 -16.09
CA HIS A 153 -3.85 -3.53 -17.24
C HIS A 153 -3.13 -4.46 -18.22
N GLY A 154 -3.71 -5.64 -18.47
CA GLY A 154 -3.10 -6.70 -19.29
C GLY A 154 -2.54 -7.86 -18.44
N ASN A 155 -1.64 -8.65 -19.03
CA ASN A 155 -1.00 -9.78 -18.34
C ASN A 155 0.03 -9.26 -17.30
N PRO A 156 -0.15 -9.54 -15.99
CA PRO A 156 0.73 -9.00 -14.96
C PRO A 156 2.21 -9.31 -15.21
N SER A 157 2.55 -10.50 -15.68
CA SER A 157 3.95 -10.90 -15.86
C SER A 157 4.66 -10.15 -16.99
N ASP A 158 3.94 -9.82 -18.07
CA ASP A 158 4.48 -9.08 -19.22
C ASP A 158 4.58 -7.60 -18.89
N VAL A 159 3.50 -7.06 -18.32
CA VAL A 159 3.39 -5.67 -17.87
C VAL A 159 4.51 -5.33 -16.89
N LEU A 160 4.66 -6.19 -15.88
CA LEU A 160 5.69 -6.01 -14.88
C LEU A 160 7.10 -6.15 -15.48
N ARG A 161 7.35 -7.10 -16.39
CA ARG A 161 8.65 -7.23 -17.07
C ARG A 161 8.99 -6.00 -17.91
N ALA A 162 7.99 -5.34 -18.48
CA ALA A 162 8.15 -4.13 -19.27
C ALA A 162 8.25 -2.84 -18.43
N SER A 163 8.06 -2.92 -17.10
CA SER A 163 8.15 -1.76 -16.21
C SER A 163 9.52 -1.09 -16.32
N PRO A 164 9.58 0.25 -16.49
CA PRO A 164 10.84 0.97 -16.58
C PRO A 164 11.64 0.83 -15.29
N THR A 165 12.94 0.57 -15.39
CA THR A 165 13.82 0.51 -14.22
C THR A 165 13.98 1.88 -13.58
N THR A 166 14.12 1.93 -12.26
CA THR A 166 14.41 3.18 -11.52
C THR A 166 15.60 3.02 -10.58
N THR A 167 16.04 4.13 -9.98
CA THR A 167 17.16 4.18 -9.04
C THR A 167 16.70 4.70 -7.69
N LEU A 168 17.26 4.11 -6.63
CA LEU A 168 17.06 4.56 -5.26
C LEU A 168 18.36 5.10 -4.69
N GLU A 169 18.25 6.17 -3.93
CA GLU A 169 19.23 6.54 -2.93
C GLU A 169 18.75 6.04 -1.56
N ILE A 170 19.64 5.37 -0.82
CA ILE A 170 19.32 4.82 0.50
C ILE A 170 20.33 5.38 1.51
N ARG A 171 19.81 6.03 2.55
CA ARG A 171 20.61 6.58 3.65
C ARG A 171 20.17 5.96 4.95
N ARG A 172 21.11 5.36 5.66
CA ARG A 172 20.88 4.76 6.96
C ARG A 172 21.35 5.71 8.06
N ASN A 173 20.53 5.90 9.09
CA ASN A 173 20.92 6.63 10.29
C ASN A 173 20.73 5.74 11.52
N ASP A 174 21.79 5.03 11.90
CA ASP A 174 21.79 4.13 13.05
C ASP A 174 21.53 4.85 14.37
N SER A 175 22.07 6.07 14.51
CA SER A 175 21.91 6.83 15.76
C SER A 175 20.47 7.23 16.05
N ALA A 176 19.66 7.35 15.00
CA ALA A 176 18.27 7.76 15.09
C ALA A 176 17.29 6.62 14.75
N GLY A 177 17.79 5.41 14.47
CA GLY A 177 16.96 4.23 14.24
C GLY A 177 16.06 4.35 13.00
N PHE A 178 16.54 4.91 11.89
CA PHE A 178 15.76 4.97 10.66
C PHE A 178 16.58 4.71 9.40
N VAL A 179 15.90 4.25 8.35
CA VAL A 179 16.41 4.22 6.98
C VAL A 179 15.56 5.14 6.10
N THR A 180 16.22 5.99 5.33
CA THR A 180 15.59 6.90 4.38
C THR A 180 15.83 6.39 2.97
N LEU A 181 14.76 6.22 2.21
CA LEU A 181 14.78 5.82 0.81
C LEU A 181 14.25 6.98 -0.02
N THR A 182 15.00 7.40 -1.04
CA THR A 182 14.59 8.42 -2.01
C THR A 182 14.61 7.82 -3.39
N ASN A 183 13.49 7.91 -4.11
CA ASN A 183 13.46 7.55 -5.52
C ASN A 183 14.05 8.68 -6.37
N THR A 184 15.24 8.45 -6.90
CA THR A 184 16.00 9.42 -7.69
C THR A 184 15.82 9.24 -9.20
N GLY A 185 15.13 8.18 -9.62
CA GLY A 185 14.84 7.94 -11.03
C GLY A 185 13.55 8.62 -11.50
N THR A 186 13.24 8.43 -12.78
CA THR A 186 12.07 9.03 -13.45
C THR A 186 10.83 8.14 -13.43
N ALA A 187 10.94 6.94 -12.85
CA ALA A 187 9.84 5.99 -12.71
C ALA A 187 9.67 5.60 -11.24
N ALA A 188 8.46 5.18 -10.87
CA ALA A 188 8.12 4.72 -9.55
C ALA A 188 8.90 3.45 -9.22
N ALA A 189 9.41 3.34 -8.00
CA ALA A 189 9.96 2.13 -7.45
C ALA A 189 8.80 1.27 -6.93
N LEU A 190 8.52 0.16 -7.62
CA LEU A 190 7.32 -0.65 -7.41
C LEU A 190 7.59 -1.81 -6.45
N GLY A 191 6.72 -1.98 -5.46
CA GLY A 191 6.74 -3.12 -4.54
C GLY A 191 8.08 -3.31 -3.84
N LEU A 192 8.65 -2.21 -3.34
CA LEU A 192 9.83 -2.22 -2.51
C LEU A 192 9.61 -3.13 -1.31
N HIS A 193 10.57 -3.99 -1.02
CA HIS A 193 10.62 -4.88 0.12
C HIS A 193 11.91 -4.66 0.90
N LEU A 194 11.79 -4.30 2.18
CA LEU A 194 12.90 -4.13 3.10
C LEU A 194 13.05 -5.39 3.95
N SER A 195 14.28 -5.86 4.12
CA SER A 195 14.55 -7.01 4.99
C SER A 195 15.91 -6.87 5.66
N ALA A 196 15.99 -7.33 6.91
CA ALA A 196 17.22 -7.42 7.68
C ALA A 196 17.05 -8.48 8.79
N GLU A 197 18.15 -9.06 9.24
CA GLU A 197 18.13 -10.00 10.35
C GLU A 197 17.89 -9.27 11.67
N ALA A 198 16.94 -9.74 12.48
CA ALA A 198 16.60 -9.20 13.80
C ALA A 198 16.25 -7.69 13.83
N VAL A 199 15.77 -7.14 12.71
CA VAL A 199 15.25 -5.77 12.61
C VAL A 199 13.80 -5.83 12.17
N GLN A 200 12.94 -5.12 12.90
CA GLN A 200 11.56 -4.84 12.54
C GLN A 200 11.49 -3.47 11.88
N PHE A 201 10.76 -3.39 10.77
CA PHE A 201 10.49 -2.14 10.06
C PHE A 201 9.09 -1.68 10.40
N GLU A 202 8.90 -0.38 10.60
CA GLU A 202 7.56 0.24 10.68
C GLU A 202 6.71 -0.08 9.44
N ASP A 203 7.38 -0.19 8.29
CA ASP A 203 6.77 -0.56 7.03
C ASP A 203 7.83 -1.14 6.10
N ASP A 204 7.60 -2.34 5.56
CA ASP A 204 8.58 -3.04 4.74
C ASP A 204 8.17 -3.19 3.27
N ILE A 205 6.87 -3.04 2.91
CA ILE A 205 6.35 -3.31 1.56
C ILE A 205 5.58 -2.10 1.02
N PHE A 206 6.22 -1.27 0.21
CA PHE A 206 5.59 -0.04 -0.32
C PHE A 206 6.09 0.28 -1.73
N SER A 207 5.58 1.37 -2.33
CA SER A 207 6.13 1.91 -3.58
C SER A 207 6.49 3.37 -3.37
N LEU A 208 7.48 3.88 -4.11
CA LEU A 208 7.87 5.29 -4.10
C LEU A 208 7.70 5.89 -5.49
N LEU A 209 6.96 6.98 -5.61
CA LEU A 209 6.85 7.77 -6.82
C LEU A 209 8.18 8.47 -7.14
N PRO A 210 8.38 8.96 -8.37
CA PRO A 210 9.56 9.76 -8.71
C PRO A 210 9.74 10.93 -7.73
N ALA A 211 10.97 11.15 -7.28
CA ALA A 211 11.36 12.15 -6.28
C ALA A 211 10.74 11.98 -4.87
N GLU A 212 9.94 10.95 -4.63
CA GLU A 212 9.39 10.68 -3.31
C GLU A 212 10.50 10.19 -2.36
N THR A 213 10.44 10.66 -1.11
CA THR A 213 11.33 10.26 -0.04
C THR A 213 10.51 9.72 1.12
N ARG A 214 10.94 8.59 1.68
CA ARG A 214 10.32 7.98 2.84
C ARG A 214 11.36 7.56 3.86
N SER A 215 11.10 7.90 5.12
CA SER A 215 11.87 7.40 6.26
C SER A 215 11.08 6.30 6.96
N ILE A 216 11.74 5.18 7.22
CA ILE A 216 11.19 4.00 7.88
C ILE A 216 11.91 3.81 9.20
N SER A 217 11.16 3.79 10.29
CA SER A 217 11.70 3.52 11.62
C SER A 217 12.13 2.05 11.73
N LEU A 218 13.24 1.82 12.42
CA LEU A 218 13.84 0.52 12.66
C LEU A 218 13.79 0.21 14.15
N THR A 219 13.29 -0.96 14.51
CA THR A 219 13.31 -1.46 15.88
C THR A 219 14.08 -2.78 15.91
N SER A 220 15.08 -2.91 16.77
CA SER A 220 15.83 -4.14 16.96
C SER A 220 15.87 -4.51 18.44
N ASP A 221 15.58 -5.78 18.76
CA ASP A 221 15.58 -6.30 20.14
C ASP A 221 17.01 -6.46 20.71
N HIS A 222 18.03 -6.21 19.90
CA HIS A 222 19.43 -6.39 20.25
C HIS A 222 20.24 -5.12 19.93
N ASP A 223 21.28 -4.87 20.72
CA ASP A 223 22.32 -3.83 20.49
C ASP A 223 23.20 -4.16 19.26
N GLN A 224 22.61 -4.67 18.17
CA GLN A 224 23.33 -4.97 16.93
C GLN A 224 23.05 -3.91 15.86
N PRO A 225 23.74 -2.75 15.89
CA PRO A 225 23.61 -1.71 14.87
C PRO A 225 24.19 -2.11 13.50
N SER A 226 24.53 -3.38 13.25
CA SER A 226 25.25 -3.83 12.06
C SER A 226 24.47 -4.76 11.12
N ALA A 227 23.18 -5.00 11.38
CA ALA A 227 22.36 -5.82 10.49
C ALA A 227 22.31 -5.19 9.08
N ARG A 228 22.72 -5.96 8.06
CA ARG A 228 22.69 -5.51 6.66
C ARG A 228 21.23 -5.41 6.21
N ILE A 229 20.81 -4.22 5.79
CA ILE A 229 19.47 -4.00 5.26
C ILE A 229 19.51 -4.28 3.77
N ARG A 230 18.67 -5.19 3.30
CA ARG A 230 18.45 -5.48 1.89
C ARG A 230 17.16 -4.81 1.43
N VAL A 231 17.27 -4.03 0.36
CA VAL A 231 16.15 -3.41 -0.33
C VAL A 231 16.01 -4.04 -1.70
N GLU A 232 14.83 -4.59 -1.95
CA GLU A 232 14.46 -5.17 -3.24
C GLU A 232 13.20 -4.50 -3.74
N GLY A 233 12.91 -4.65 -5.03
CA GLY A 233 11.68 -4.16 -5.62
C GLY A 233 11.57 -4.70 -7.03
N TRP A 234 10.41 -4.49 -7.64
CA TRP A 234 10.14 -5.11 -8.93
C TRP A 234 11.04 -4.58 -10.05
N ASN A 235 11.27 -3.27 -10.08
CA ASN A 235 11.96 -2.55 -11.14
C ASN A 235 13.20 -1.80 -10.66
N ILE A 236 13.87 -2.30 -9.62
CA ILE A 236 15.14 -1.78 -9.11
C ILE A 236 16.17 -2.91 -9.00
N ALA A 237 17.45 -2.57 -9.01
CA ALA A 237 18.47 -3.53 -8.58
C ALA A 237 18.32 -3.83 -7.08
N SER A 238 18.67 -5.05 -6.65
CA SER A 238 18.77 -5.35 -5.23
C SER A 238 19.94 -4.56 -4.63
N ILE A 239 19.67 -3.76 -3.60
CA ILE A 239 20.64 -2.92 -2.91
C ILE A 239 20.82 -3.44 -1.49
N SER A 240 22.02 -3.34 -0.95
CA SER A 240 22.23 -3.56 0.48
C SER A 240 23.04 -2.45 1.11
N VAL A 241 22.65 -2.05 2.32
CA VAL A 241 23.27 -0.99 3.13
C VAL A 241 23.48 -1.42 4.57
#